data_AF-A0A3B9HU65-F1
#
_entry.id   AF-A0A3B9HU65-F1
#
_cell.length_a   1.000
_cell.length_b   1.000
_cell.length_c   1.000
_cell.angle_alpha   90.00
_cell.angle_beta   90.00
_cell.angle_gamma   90.00
#
_symmetry.space_group_name_H-M   'P 1'
#
loop_
_entity.id
_entity.type
_entity.pdbx_description
1 polymer ?
#
loop_
_entity_poly.entity_id
_entity_poly.type
_entity_poly.pdbx_seq_one_letter_code
_entity_poly.pdbx_strand_id
1 'polypeptide(L)'
;MKVVENNYVLALSKEHKLILETLGELDSILKLAASDEMISQLKTIIEPFLAKLVRHQEFEEEVIFKSALEAMPSERIISIVLRLQKDHGVFLTSIEAILSNILYMNESDNLRQSVKMGLSHILNLIKKHSIIEVKELFPLITSNSRCRQLIEQYAKRHTN
;
A
#
# COMPACT_ATOMS: atom_id res chain seq x y z
N MET A 1 -6.22 -18.24 29.79
CA MET A 1 -6.37 -18.34 28.33
C MET A 1 -6.55 -16.95 27.77
N LYS A 2 -5.59 -16.47 26.96
CA LYS A 2 -5.65 -15.45 25.89
C LYS A 2 -4.35 -14.66 25.86
N VAL A 3 -3.42 -15.17 25.06
CA VAL A 3 -2.35 -14.36 24.48
C VAL A 3 -3.07 -13.36 23.57
N VAL A 4 -2.98 -12.07 23.88
CA VAL A 4 -3.29 -11.03 22.91
C VAL A 4 -2.06 -10.97 22.00
N GLU A 5 -2.03 -11.87 21.01
CA GLU A 5 -1.01 -11.84 19.96
C GLU A 5 -1.15 -10.51 19.21
N ASN A 6 -0.04 -9.77 19.05
CA ASN A 6 0.03 -8.65 18.13
C ASN A 6 -0.33 -9.16 16.73
N ASN A 7 -1.57 -8.95 16.30
CA ASN A 7 -2.04 -9.42 15.01
C ASN A 7 -1.61 -8.43 13.92
N TYR A 8 -0.34 -8.52 13.52
CA TYR A 8 0.25 -7.67 12.46
C TYR A 8 -0.56 -7.77 11.16
N VAL A 9 -1.12 -8.94 10.84
CA VAL A 9 -2.00 -9.15 9.68
C VAL A 9 -3.28 -8.32 9.78
N LEU A 10 -3.88 -8.24 10.97
CA LEU A 10 -5.03 -7.37 11.22
C LEU A 10 -4.65 -5.89 11.14
N ALA A 11 -3.45 -5.52 11.60
CA ALA A 11 -2.95 -4.15 11.47
C ALA A 11 -2.81 -3.75 9.99
N LEU A 12 -2.16 -4.58 9.18
CA LEU A 12 -2.03 -4.37 7.73
C LEU A 12 -3.38 -4.27 7.02
N SER A 13 -4.33 -5.14 7.37
CA SER A 13 -5.69 -5.08 6.83
C SER A 13 -6.39 -3.73 7.14
N LYS A 14 -6.09 -3.12 8.29
CA LYS A 14 -6.59 -1.76 8.62
C LYS A 14 -5.84 -0.69 7.85
N GLU A 15 -4.54 -0.87 7.59
CA GLU A 15 -3.76 0.04 6.77
C GLU A 15 -4.23 0.08 5.32
N HIS A 16 -4.59 -1.06 4.73
CA HIS A 16 -5.21 -1.10 3.39
C HIS A 16 -6.46 -0.22 3.31
N LYS A 17 -7.31 -0.25 4.34
CA LYS A 17 -8.48 0.62 4.42
C LYS A 17 -8.06 2.10 4.40
N LEU A 18 -7.08 2.49 5.21
CA LEU A 18 -6.59 3.86 5.26
C LEU A 18 -5.98 4.29 3.92
N ILE A 19 -5.25 3.41 3.24
CA ILE A 19 -4.67 3.68 1.92
C ILE A 19 -5.78 3.96 0.90
N LEU A 20 -6.82 3.13 0.88
CA LEU A 20 -7.96 3.31 -0.01
C LEU A 20 -8.76 4.58 0.30
N GLU A 21 -8.91 4.93 1.58
CA GLU A 21 -9.55 6.17 2.02
C GLU A 21 -8.76 7.40 1.56
N THR A 22 -7.44 7.43 1.75
CA THR A 22 -6.59 8.54 1.30
C THR A 22 -6.62 8.69 -0.23
N LEU A 23 -6.63 7.60 -1.00
CA LEU A 23 -6.79 7.67 -2.45
C LEU A 23 -8.16 8.23 -2.88
N GLY A 24 -9.22 7.89 -2.13
CA GLY A 24 -10.55 8.45 -2.34
C GLY A 24 -10.64 9.94 -1.99
N GLU A 25 -9.91 10.38 -0.96
CA GLU A 25 -9.76 11.79 -0.60
C GLU A 25 -9.06 12.58 -1.70
N LEU A 26 -7.93 12.08 -2.23
CA LEU A 26 -7.22 12.68 -3.36
C LEU A 26 -8.11 12.81 -4.62
N ASP A 27 -8.90 11.78 -4.95
CA ASP A 27 -9.88 11.85 -6.05
C ASP A 27 -11.00 12.87 -5.79
N SER A 28 -11.39 13.06 -4.53
CA SER A 28 -12.42 14.04 -4.15
C SER A 28 -11.89 15.47 -4.25
N ILE A 29 -10.64 15.72 -3.86
CA ILE A 29 -9.98 17.03 -3.98
C ILE A 29 -9.88 17.45 -5.45
N LEU A 30 -9.61 16.51 -6.36
CA LEU A 30 -9.61 16.79 -7.80
C LEU A 30 -10.94 17.29 -8.38
N LYS A 31 -12.04 17.20 -7.63
CA LYS A 31 -13.37 17.69 -8.04
C LYS A 31 -13.64 19.13 -7.57
N LEU A 32 -12.74 19.74 -6.79
CA LEU A 32 -12.86 21.12 -6.35
C LEU A 32 -12.80 22.09 -7.56
N ALA A 33 -13.55 23.19 -7.45
CA ALA A 33 -13.63 24.20 -8.50
C ALA A 33 -12.45 25.19 -8.46
N ALA A 34 -11.93 25.50 -7.27
CA ALA A 34 -10.81 26.41 -7.09
C ALA A 34 -9.47 25.69 -7.26
N SER A 35 -8.72 26.04 -8.31
CA SER A 35 -7.45 25.38 -8.68
C SER A 35 -6.37 25.52 -7.61
N ASP A 36 -6.20 26.70 -7.00
CA ASP A 36 -5.17 26.93 -5.97
C ASP A 36 -5.44 26.13 -4.70
N GLU A 37 -6.70 26.11 -4.25
CA GLU A 37 -7.12 25.32 -3.09
C GLU A 37 -6.92 23.82 -3.35
N MET A 38 -7.33 23.34 -4.53
CA MET A 38 -7.12 21.96 -4.96
C MET A 38 -5.64 21.58 -4.92
N ILE A 39 -4.76 22.35 -5.57
CA ILE A 39 -3.33 22.05 -5.66
C ILE A 39 -2.69 22.04 -4.27
N SER A 40 -3.04 23.02 -3.43
CA SER A 40 -2.54 23.11 -2.05
C SER A 40 -2.91 21.86 -1.24
N GLN A 41 -4.18 21.45 -1.27
CA GLN A 41 -4.64 20.26 -0.55
C GLN A 41 -4.00 18.97 -1.07
N LEU A 42 -3.88 18.82 -2.40
CA LEU A 42 -3.21 17.66 -2.99
C LEU A 42 -1.77 17.53 -2.48
N LYS A 43 -1.01 18.63 -2.47
CA LYS A 43 0.39 18.66 -1.99
C LYS A 43 0.50 18.25 -0.52
N THR A 44 -0.40 18.74 0.34
CA THR A 44 -0.40 18.42 1.77
C THR A 44 -0.62 16.92 2.04
N ILE A 45 -1.34 16.21 1.18
CA ILE A 45 -1.71 14.81 1.42
C ILE A 45 -0.74 13.84 0.75
N ILE A 46 -0.34 14.12 -0.50
CA ILE A 46 0.35 13.13 -1.35
C ILE A 46 1.74 12.76 -0.81
N GLU A 47 2.48 13.71 -0.22
CA GLU A 47 3.82 13.46 0.33
C GLU A 47 3.78 12.56 1.59
N PRO A 48 2.99 12.89 2.65
CA PRO A 48 2.80 11.98 3.77
C PRO A 48 2.24 10.61 3.36
N PHE A 49 1.36 10.58 2.36
CA PHE A 49 0.80 9.35 1.82
C PHE A 49 1.87 8.45 1.21
N LEU A 50 2.75 8.99 0.35
CA LEU A 50 3.86 8.24 -0.25
C LEU A 50 4.76 7.66 0.84
N ALA A 51 5.14 8.45 1.84
CA ALA A 51 5.98 7.97 2.94
C ALA A 51 5.28 6.86 3.76
N LYS A 52 3.96 6.92 3.92
CA LYS A 52 3.19 5.86 4.60
C LYS A 52 3.09 4.60 3.75
N LEU A 53 2.88 4.73 2.44
CA LEU A 53 2.82 3.61 1.52
C LEU A 53 4.16 2.86 1.47
N VAL A 54 5.28 3.58 1.40
CA VAL A 54 6.63 2.98 1.45
C VAL A 54 6.80 2.15 2.72
N ARG A 55 6.52 2.72 3.90
CA ARG A 55 6.65 1.99 5.18
C ARG A 55 5.75 0.75 5.26
N HIS A 56 4.55 0.84 4.71
CA HIS A 56 3.62 -0.29 4.65
C HIS A 56 4.21 -1.44 3.82
N GLN A 57 4.69 -1.12 2.62
CA GLN A 57 5.30 -2.08 1.70
C GLN A 57 6.60 -2.67 2.26
N GLU A 58 7.46 -1.83 2.85
CA GLU A 58 8.69 -2.29 3.53
C GLU A 58 8.37 -3.31 4.63
N PHE A 59 7.35 -3.04 5.45
CA PHE A 59 6.92 -3.98 6.48
C PHE A 59 6.41 -5.29 5.86
N GLU A 60 5.59 -5.22 4.80
CA GLU A 60 5.13 -6.41 4.10
C GLU A 60 6.30 -7.23 3.54
N GLU A 61 7.27 -6.59 2.90
CA GLU A 61 8.41 -7.27 2.28
C GLU A 61 9.38 -7.87 3.32
N GLU A 62 9.80 -7.07 4.30
CA GLU A 62 10.83 -7.47 5.27
C GLU A 62 10.30 -8.36 6.40
N VAL A 63 8.99 -8.30 6.67
CA VAL A 63 8.35 -9.09 7.73
C VAL A 63 7.45 -10.16 7.16
N ILE A 64 6.41 -9.79 6.39
CA ILE A 64 5.36 -10.72 6.01
C ILE A 64 5.82 -11.70 4.92
N PHE A 65 6.32 -11.18 3.81
CA PHE A 65 6.72 -11.96 2.64
C PHE A 65 7.94 -12.82 2.98
N LYS A 66 8.92 -12.24 3.68
CA LYS A 66 10.07 -12.98 4.21
C LYS A 66 9.65 -14.15 5.10
N SER A 67 8.72 -13.93 6.03
CA SER A 67 8.20 -15.00 6.90
C SER A 67 7.50 -16.10 6.09
N ALA A 68 6.70 -15.71 5.10
CA ALA A 68 5.97 -16.66 4.25
C ALA A 68 6.93 -17.52 3.43
N LEU A 69 7.93 -16.90 2.80
CA LEU A 69 8.94 -17.60 1.99
C LEU A 69 9.79 -18.56 2.84
N GLU A 70 10.17 -18.18 4.06
CA GLU A 70 10.94 -19.07 4.93
C GLU A 70 10.10 -20.21 5.51
N ALA A 71 8.86 -19.94 5.94
CA ALA A 71 8.01 -20.93 6.58
C ALA A 71 7.38 -21.94 5.60
N MET A 72 7.10 -21.50 4.36
CA MET A 72 6.35 -22.28 3.37
C MET A 72 6.76 -21.96 1.93
N PRO A 73 8.01 -22.29 1.53
CA PRO A 73 8.56 -22.03 0.19
C PRO A 73 7.95 -22.94 -0.88
N SER A 74 6.66 -22.79 -1.15
CA SER A 74 6.00 -23.44 -2.29
C SER A 74 6.00 -22.53 -3.51
N GLU A 75 5.94 -23.12 -4.71
CA GLU A 75 5.80 -22.38 -5.97
C GLU A 75 4.65 -21.35 -5.89
N ARG A 76 3.53 -21.74 -5.29
CA ARG A 76 2.37 -20.86 -5.09
C ARG A 76 2.72 -19.64 -4.24
N ILE A 77 3.38 -19.83 -3.09
CA ILE A 77 3.74 -18.72 -2.19
C ILE A 77 4.76 -17.80 -2.86
N ILE A 78 5.77 -18.38 -3.52
CA ILE A 78 6.78 -17.63 -4.27
C ILE A 78 6.12 -16.78 -5.37
N SER A 79 5.20 -17.36 -6.13
CA SER A 79 4.47 -16.65 -7.19
C SER A 79 3.62 -15.49 -6.65
N ILE A 80 2.91 -15.71 -5.54
CA ILE A 80 2.13 -14.65 -4.88
C ILE A 80 3.06 -13.51 -4.43
N VAL A 81 4.14 -13.82 -3.70
CA VAL A 81 5.07 -12.81 -3.18
C VAL A 81 5.71 -12.01 -4.33
N LEU A 82 6.22 -12.66 -5.37
CA LEU A 82 6.84 -11.97 -6.51
C LEU A 82 5.85 -11.04 -7.23
N ARG A 83 4.58 -11.46 -7.34
CA ARG A 83 3.53 -10.62 -7.91
C ARG A 83 3.27 -9.39 -7.04
N LEU A 84 3.13 -9.56 -5.73
CA LEU A 84 2.85 -8.46 -4.80
C LEU A 84 4.01 -7.45 -4.76
N GLN A 85 5.26 -7.92 -4.70
CA GLN A 85 6.44 -7.05 -4.78
C GLN A 85 6.52 -6.28 -6.10
N LYS A 86 6.16 -6.94 -7.22
CA LYS A 86 6.08 -6.25 -8.51
C LYS A 86 5.01 -5.14 -8.49
N ASP A 87 3.84 -5.42 -7.91
CA ASP A 87 2.78 -4.44 -7.75
C ASP A 87 3.26 -3.25 -6.88
N HIS A 88 4.03 -3.48 -5.81
CA HIS A 88 4.61 -2.41 -4.99
C HIS A 88 5.46 -1.43 -5.82
N GLY A 89 6.37 -1.96 -6.65
CA GLY A 89 7.19 -1.14 -7.54
C GLY A 89 6.33 -0.30 -8.50
N VAL A 90 5.28 -0.88 -9.07
CA VAL A 90 4.32 -0.15 -9.92
C VAL A 90 3.63 0.97 -9.13
N PHE A 91 3.29 0.74 -7.86
CA PHE A 91 2.61 1.73 -7.04
C PHE A 91 3.49 2.93 -6.74
N LEU A 92 4.74 2.67 -6.32
CA LEU A 92 5.70 3.73 -5.99
C LEU A 92 5.95 4.61 -7.22
N THR A 93 6.29 4.02 -8.36
CA THR A 93 6.52 4.78 -9.59
C THR A 93 5.28 5.58 -10.03
N SER A 94 4.08 5.02 -9.86
CA SER A 94 2.84 5.71 -10.22
C SER A 94 2.54 6.89 -9.29
N ILE A 95 2.72 6.73 -7.98
CA ILE A 95 2.49 7.80 -7.00
C ILE A 95 3.56 8.89 -7.14
N GLU A 96 4.82 8.54 -7.39
CA GLU A 96 5.89 9.51 -7.68
C GLU A 96 5.59 10.34 -8.94
N ALA A 97 5.10 9.70 -10.00
CA ALA A 97 4.68 10.40 -11.22
C ALA A 97 3.50 11.35 -10.95
N ILE A 98 2.52 10.91 -10.14
CA ILE A 98 1.39 11.74 -9.71
C ILE A 98 1.88 12.93 -8.87
N LEU A 99 2.77 12.69 -7.90
CA LEU A 99 3.38 13.73 -7.07
C LEU A 99 4.09 14.77 -7.95
N SER A 100 4.93 14.32 -8.88
CA SER A 100 5.62 15.21 -9.82
C SER A 100 4.63 16.09 -10.59
N ASN A 101 3.57 15.49 -11.15
CA ASN A 101 2.54 16.23 -11.85
C ASN A 101 1.80 17.25 -10.95
N ILE A 102 1.57 16.92 -9.67
CA ILE A 102 0.97 17.83 -8.68
C ILE A 102 1.92 18.99 -8.34
N LEU A 103 3.22 18.71 -8.19
CA LEU A 103 4.23 19.72 -7.85
C LEU A 103 4.38 20.76 -8.96
N TYR A 104 4.35 20.31 -10.22
CA TYR A 104 4.45 21.17 -11.42
C TYR A 104 3.11 21.59 -12.00
N MET A 105 1.99 21.30 -11.32
CA MET A 105 0.66 21.70 -11.77
C MET A 105 0.55 23.24 -11.76
N ASN A 106 0.62 23.82 -12.95
CA ASN A 106 0.00 25.12 -13.25
C ASN A 106 -1.45 24.85 -13.67
N GLU A 107 -2.32 25.87 -13.73
CA GLU A 107 -3.78 25.78 -13.95
C GLU A 107 -4.24 25.07 -15.25
N SER A 108 -3.37 24.34 -15.95
CA SER A 108 -3.70 23.57 -17.15
C SER A 108 -4.61 22.36 -16.86
N ASP A 109 -5.71 22.30 -17.61
CA ASP A 109 -6.68 21.19 -17.57
C ASP A 109 -6.04 19.82 -17.91
N ASN A 110 -4.99 19.81 -18.73
CA ASN A 110 -4.31 18.59 -19.14
C ASN A 110 -3.60 17.88 -17.97
N LEU A 111 -2.92 18.64 -17.09
CA LEU A 111 -2.24 18.06 -15.93
C LEU A 111 -3.26 17.54 -14.91
N ARG A 112 -4.36 18.27 -14.69
CA ARG A 112 -5.46 17.83 -13.83
C ARG A 112 -6.05 16.50 -14.31
N GLN A 113 -6.31 16.36 -15.61
CA GLN A 113 -6.83 15.13 -16.18
C GLN A 113 -5.82 13.97 -16.08
N SER A 114 -4.53 14.24 -16.28
CA SER A 114 -3.46 13.24 -16.09
C SER A 114 -3.42 12.72 -14.65
N VAL A 115 -3.43 13.61 -13.66
CA VAL A 115 -3.46 13.24 -12.23
C VAL A 115 -4.71 12.43 -11.90
N LYS A 116 -5.87 12.82 -12.43
CA LYS A 116 -7.13 12.09 -12.24
C LYS A 116 -7.08 10.67 -12.80
N MET A 117 -6.57 10.51 -14.02
CA MET A 117 -6.40 9.19 -14.64
C MET A 117 -5.41 8.34 -13.86
N GLY A 118 -4.30 8.92 -13.40
CA GLY A 118 -3.31 8.27 -12.55
C GLY A 118 -3.92 7.76 -11.24
N LEU A 119 -4.65 8.61 -10.52
CA LEU A 119 -5.30 8.26 -9.25
C LEU A 119 -6.37 7.17 -9.42
N SER A 120 -7.18 7.25 -10.48
CA SER A 120 -8.15 6.19 -10.77
C SER A 120 -7.48 4.86 -11.12
N HIS A 121 -6.37 4.90 -11.84
CA HIS A 121 -5.61 3.70 -12.20
C HIS A 121 -5.01 3.04 -10.96
N ILE A 122 -4.28 3.81 -10.14
CA ILE A 122 -3.61 3.28 -8.94
C ILE A 122 -4.61 2.76 -7.90
N LEU A 123 -5.76 3.43 -7.72
CA LEU A 123 -6.83 2.95 -6.85
C LEU A 123 -7.31 1.55 -7.25
N ASN A 124 -7.49 1.31 -8.54
CA ASN A 124 -7.91 0.01 -9.05
C ASN A 124 -6.83 -1.06 -8.87
N LEU A 125 -5.57 -0.70 -9.04
CA LEU A 125 -4.45 -1.63 -8.82
C LEU A 125 -4.32 -2.02 -7.35
N ILE A 126 -4.31 -1.04 -6.44
CA ILE A 126 -4.23 -1.28 -4.99
C ILE A 126 -5.41 -2.13 -4.51
N LYS A 127 -6.64 -1.87 -4.98
CA LYS A 127 -7.79 -2.74 -4.66
C LYS A 127 -7.56 -4.20 -5.05
N LYS A 128 -7.04 -4.45 -6.25
CA LYS A 128 -6.75 -5.81 -6.72
C LYS A 128 -5.64 -6.46 -5.91
N HIS A 129 -4.61 -5.70 -5.57
CA HIS A 129 -3.49 -6.14 -4.74
C HIS A 129 -3.94 -6.52 -3.33
N SER A 130 -4.63 -5.63 -2.62
CA SER A 130 -5.14 -5.92 -1.27
C SER A 130 -6.11 -7.11 -1.24
N ILE A 131 -6.85 -7.38 -2.34
CA ILE A 131 -7.66 -8.59 -2.44
C ILE A 131 -6.79 -9.85 -2.41
N ILE A 132 -5.68 -9.89 -3.16
CA ILE A 132 -4.78 -11.06 -3.18
C ILE A 132 -4.19 -11.28 -1.79
N GLU A 133 -3.77 -10.22 -1.12
CA GLU A 133 -3.23 -10.31 0.23
C GLU A 133 -4.27 -10.83 1.22
N VAL A 134 -5.43 -10.17 1.30
CA VAL A 134 -6.47 -10.50 2.29
C VAL A 134 -7.15 -11.84 2.02
N LYS A 135 -7.34 -12.22 0.75
CA LYS A 135 -8.06 -13.45 0.37
C LYS A 135 -7.16 -14.65 0.14
N GLU A 136 -5.89 -14.45 -0.16
CA GLU A 136 -4.97 -15.54 -0.46
C GLU A 136 -3.81 -15.62 0.52
N LEU A 137 -2.95 -14.59 0.58
CA LEU A 137 -1.71 -14.67 1.37
C LEU A 137 -1.97 -14.69 2.88
N PHE A 138 -2.78 -13.75 3.38
CA PHE A 138 -3.05 -13.56 4.80
C PHE A 138 -3.69 -14.81 5.46
N PRO A 139 -4.66 -15.51 4.82
CA PRO A 139 -5.13 -16.79 5.33
C PRO A 139 -4.03 -17.86 5.42
N LEU A 140 -3.14 -17.94 4.43
CA LEU A 140 -2.05 -18.92 4.41
C LEU A 140 -1.06 -18.67 5.55
N ILE A 141 -0.61 -17.42 5.74
CA ILE A 141 0.32 -17.04 6.83
C ILE A 141 -0.32 -17.21 8.21
N THR A 142 -1.60 -16.85 8.36
CA THR A 142 -2.28 -16.95 9.67
C THR A 142 -2.59 -18.39 10.05
N SER A 143 -2.79 -19.30 9.09
CA SER A 143 -2.97 -20.72 9.36
C SER A 143 -1.66 -21.45 9.71
N ASN A 144 -0.51 -20.93 9.29
CA ASN A 144 0.80 -21.55 9.50
C ASN A 144 1.48 -21.04 10.79
N SER A 145 1.68 -21.92 11.78
CA SER A 145 2.27 -21.55 13.09
C SER A 145 3.72 -21.06 12.99
N ARG A 146 4.54 -21.68 12.15
CA ARG A 146 5.94 -21.25 11.92
C ARG A 146 5.97 -19.84 11.32
N CYS A 147 5.07 -19.54 10.39
CA CYS A 147 4.97 -18.22 9.78
C CYS A 147 4.60 -17.16 10.83
N ARG A 148 3.62 -17.42 11.71
CA ARG A 148 3.25 -16.48 12.79
C ARG A 148 4.43 -16.18 13.72
N GLN A 149 5.20 -17.20 14.10
CA GLN A 149 6.40 -17.02 14.93
C GLN A 149 7.47 -16.16 14.24
N LEU A 150 7.70 -16.39 12.95
CA LEU A 150 8.66 -15.60 12.17
C LEU A 150 8.21 -14.14 12.01
N ILE A 151 6.92 -13.90 11.78
CA ILE A 151 6.36 -12.55 11.72
C ILE A 151 6.63 -11.81 13.03
N GLU A 152 6.36 -12.43 14.18
CA GLU A 152 6.67 -11.82 15.48
C GLU A 152 8.17 -11.52 15.66
N GLN A 153 9.03 -12.43 15.22
CA GLN A 153 10.48 -12.28 15.33
C GLN A 153 11.03 -11.19 14.42
N TYR A 154 10.53 -11.08 13.19
CA TYR A 154 10.95 -10.07 12.22
C TYR A 154 10.36 -8.71 12.55
N ALA A 155 9.09 -8.63 12.95
CA ALA A 155 8.48 -7.36 13.37
C ALA A 155 9.22 -6.72 14.55
N LYS A 156 9.61 -7.50 15.57
CA LYS A 156 10.42 -7.01 16.70
C LYS A 156 11.78 -6.45 16.29
N ARG A 157 12.39 -7.00 15.23
CA ARG A 157 13.68 -6.54 14.70
C ARG A 157 13.53 -5.31 13.81
N HIS A 158 12.40 -5.18 13.12
CA HIS A 158 12.10 -4.05 12.25
C HIS A 158 11.74 -2.77 13.02
N THR A 159 11.24 -2.88 14.26
CA THR A 159 10.87 -1.74 15.12
C THR A 159 11.98 -1.24 16.05
N ASN A 160 13.12 -1.93 16.10
CA ASN A 160 14.29 -1.58 16.92
C ASN A 160 15.40 -1.01 16.04
#